data_AF-A0A6V8LZH2-F1
#
_entry.id   AF-A0A6V8LZH2-F1
#
_cell.length_a   1.000
_cell.length_b   1.000
_cell.length_c   1.000
_cell.angle_alpha   90.00
_cell.angle_beta   90.00
_cell.angle_gamma   90.00
#
_symmetry.space_group_name_H-M   'P 1'
#
loop_
_entity.id
_entity.type
_entity.pdbx_description
1 polymer ?
#
loop_
_entity_poly.entity_id
_entity_poly.type
_entity_poly.pdbx_seq_one_letter_code
_entity_poly.pdbx_strand_id
1 'polypeptide(L)'
;MSIFKCDREIKRMIFNVHADLAERIEALKAEARGMDKRLDVDTAVNKALDKFVKKVERKMEELRREARDKPRIEARGSGVSGADDAPWPPCPDQGPQSAD
;
A
#
# COMPACT_ATOMS: atom_id res chain seq x y z
N MET A 1 -12.46 -10.27 -40.31
CA MET A 1 -12.61 -10.75 -38.92
C MET A 1 -11.28 -10.53 -38.23
N SER A 2 -11.17 -9.46 -37.43
CA SER A 2 -9.90 -8.99 -36.87
C SER A 2 -9.45 -9.93 -35.74
N ILE A 3 -8.43 -10.75 -36.03
CA ILE A 3 -7.74 -11.62 -35.07
C ILE A 3 -6.59 -10.80 -34.48
N PHE A 4 -6.89 -9.70 -33.79
CA PHE A 4 -5.90 -9.11 -32.89
C PHE A 4 -5.86 -10.01 -31.66
N LYS A 5 -4.91 -10.95 -31.65
CA LYS A 5 -4.47 -11.57 -30.40
C LYS A 5 -4.09 -10.42 -29.48
N CYS A 6 -4.84 -10.22 -28.41
CA CYS A 6 -4.42 -9.32 -27.35
C CYS A 6 -3.17 -9.94 -26.74
N ASP A 7 -2.00 -9.60 -27.28
CA ASP A 7 -0.73 -10.02 -26.73
C ASP A 7 -0.68 -9.54 -25.28
N ARG A 8 -0.71 -10.49 -24.35
CA ARG A 8 -0.54 -10.19 -22.93
C ARG A 8 0.90 -9.72 -22.77
N GLU A 9 1.07 -8.42 -22.68
CA GLU A 9 2.37 -7.81 -22.38
C GLU A 9 2.80 -8.25 -20.97
N ILE A 10 3.84 -9.08 -20.88
CA ILE A 10 4.42 -9.51 -19.60
C ILE A 10 5.59 -8.59 -19.28
N LYS A 11 5.44 -7.75 -18.25
CA LYS A 11 6.53 -6.91 -17.72
C LYS A 11 7.17 -7.61 -16.53
N ARG A 12 8.51 -7.73 -16.54
CA ARG A 12 9.27 -8.19 -15.38
C ARG A 12 9.38 -7.04 -14.38
N MET A 13 9.01 -7.30 -13.14
CA MET A 13 9.04 -6.33 -12.05
C MET A 13 9.85 -6.92 -10.90
N ILE A 14 10.81 -6.15 -10.39
CA ILE A 14 11.62 -6.52 -9.24
C ILE A 14 11.12 -5.70 -8.07
N PHE A 15 10.79 -6.37 -6.96
CA PHE A 15 10.27 -5.74 -5.76
C PHE A 15 11.12 -6.14 -4.55
N ASN A 16 11.31 -5.18 -3.66
CA ASN A 16 11.89 -5.44 -2.35
C ASN A 16 10.80 -6.04 -1.46
N VAL A 17 11.10 -7.18 -0.86
CA VAL A 17 10.22 -7.86 0.11
C VAL A 17 10.94 -7.96 1.45
N HIS A 18 10.16 -8.12 2.53
CA HIS A 18 10.74 -8.38 3.85
C HIS A 18 11.52 -9.70 3.84
N ALA A 19 12.66 -9.71 4.54
CA ALA A 19 13.57 -10.86 4.59
C ALA A 19 12.84 -12.15 5.02
N ASP A 20 12.02 -12.06 6.07
CA ASP A 20 11.24 -13.19 6.60
C ASP A 20 10.33 -13.83 5.54
N LEU A 21 9.76 -13.03 4.63
CA LEU A 21 8.92 -13.54 3.54
C LEU A 21 9.76 -14.22 2.48
N ALA A 22 10.92 -13.66 2.14
CA ALA A 22 11.84 -14.25 1.17
C ALA A 22 12.34 -15.62 1.65
N GLU A 23 12.80 -15.70 2.90
CA GLU A 23 13.28 -16.95 3.51
C GLU A 23 12.21 -18.03 3.54
N ARG A 24 10.97 -17.68 3.90
CA ARG A 24 9.84 -18.63 3.90
C ARG A 24 9.51 -19.13 2.49
N ILE A 25 9.54 -18.26 1.48
CA ILE A 25 9.29 -18.66 0.09
C ILE A 25 10.39 -19.61 -0.41
N GLU A 26 11.65 -19.35 -0.06
CA GLU A 26 12.76 -20.23 -0.42
C GLU A 26 12.67 -21.59 0.27
N ALA A 27 12.34 -21.62 1.57
CA ALA A 27 12.14 -22.86 2.31
C ALA A 27 11.01 -23.72 1.68
N LEU A 28 9.87 -23.10 1.36
CA LEU A 28 8.74 -23.79 0.71
C LEU A 28 9.10 -24.28 -0.70
N LYS A 29 9.93 -23.53 -1.44
CA LYS A 29 10.45 -23.97 -2.74
C LYS A 29 11.38 -25.18 -2.60
N ALA A 30 12.23 -25.19 -1.59
CA ALA A 30 13.13 -26.31 -1.31
C ALA A 30 12.34 -27.56 -0.92
N GLU A 31 11.32 -27.42 -0.08
CA GLU A 31 10.42 -28.50 0.32
C GLU A 31 9.64 -29.07 -0.88
N ALA A 32 9.10 -28.20 -1.73
CA ALA A 32 8.40 -28.63 -2.96
C ALA A 32 9.33 -29.42 -3.90
N ARG A 33 10.60 -28.99 -4.04
CA ARG A 33 11.60 -29.75 -4.80
C ARG A 33 11.88 -31.12 -4.20
N GLY A 34 11.88 -31.25 -2.88
CA GLY A 34 12.00 -32.54 -2.19
C GLY A 34 10.84 -33.48 -2.46
N MET A 35 9.68 -32.97 -2.88
CA MET A 35 8.50 -33.74 -3.30
C MET A 35 8.38 -33.92 -4.82
N ASP A 36 9.45 -33.65 -5.59
CA ASP A 36 9.47 -33.65 -7.06
C ASP A 36 8.42 -32.72 -7.71
N LYS A 37 7.96 -31.68 -6.99
CA LYS A 37 7.00 -30.69 -7.49
C LYS A 37 7.65 -29.33 -7.65
N ARG A 38 7.34 -28.63 -8.74
CA ARG A 38 7.72 -27.23 -8.92
C ARG A 38 6.60 -26.32 -8.42
N LEU A 39 6.95 -25.43 -7.50
CA LEU A 39 6.04 -24.39 -7.02
C LEU A 39 6.06 -23.20 -8.00
N ASP A 40 4.95 -22.95 -8.68
CA ASP A 40 4.76 -21.79 -9.56
C ASP A 40 4.46 -20.52 -8.74
N VAL A 41 5.53 -19.95 -8.18
CA VAL A 41 5.46 -18.70 -7.41
C VAL A 41 4.92 -17.55 -8.25
N ASP A 42 5.33 -17.44 -9.51
CA ASP A 42 4.94 -16.32 -10.38
C ASP A 42 3.42 -16.30 -10.61
N THR A 43 2.82 -17.46 -10.86
CA THR A 43 1.37 -17.59 -11.02
C THR A 43 0.63 -17.26 -9.71
N ALA A 44 1.16 -17.68 -8.56
CA ALA A 44 0.58 -17.36 -7.26
C ALA A 44 0.65 -15.86 -6.95
N VAL A 45 1.79 -15.22 -7.22
CA VAL A 45 2.00 -13.77 -7.06
C VAL A 45 1.07 -13.00 -7.98
N ASN A 46 0.96 -13.38 -9.26
CA ASN A 46 0.03 -12.73 -10.20
C ASN A 46 -1.43 -12.80 -9.72
N LYS A 47 -1.87 -13.95 -9.21
CA LYS A 47 -3.22 -14.09 -8.63
C LYS A 47 -3.41 -13.24 -7.38
N ALA A 48 -2.38 -13.12 -6.55
CA ALA A 48 -2.42 -12.27 -5.35
C ALA A 48 -2.50 -10.79 -5.72
N LEU A 49 -1.73 -10.35 -6.71
CA LEU A 49 -1.76 -8.97 -7.23
C LEU A 49 -3.11 -8.63 -7.85
N ASP A 50 -3.71 -9.51 -8.65
CA ASP A 50 -5.06 -9.28 -9.23
C ASP A 50 -6.13 -9.09 -8.14
N LYS A 51 -6.08 -9.91 -7.08
CA LYS A 51 -6.98 -9.75 -5.92
C LYS A 51 -6.71 -8.46 -5.15
N PHE A 52 -5.44 -8.08 -5.00
CA PHE A 52 -5.04 -6.85 -4.33
C PHE A 52 -5.55 -5.62 -5.10
N VAL A 53 -5.36 -5.57 -6.42
CA VAL A 53 -5.86 -4.48 -7.28
C VAL A 53 -7.37 -4.34 -7.15
N LYS A 54 -8.13 -5.44 -7.27
CA LYS A 54 -9.61 -5.41 -7.09
C LYS A 54 -10.02 -4.88 -5.72
N LYS A 55 -9.27 -5.20 -4.67
CA LYS A 55 -9.53 -4.70 -3.31
C LYS A 55 -9.23 -3.21 -3.19
N VAL A 56 -8.15 -2.73 -3.81
CA VAL A 56 -7.79 -1.31 -3.85
C VAL A 56 -8.81 -0.51 -4.68
N GLU A 57 -9.23 -1.01 -5.84
CA GLU A 57 -10.27 -0.38 -6.67
C GLU A 57 -11.57 -0.20 -5.89
N ARG A 58 -12.03 -1.27 -5.21
CA ARG A 58 -13.21 -1.20 -4.35
C ARG A 58 -13.05 -0.20 -3.22
N LYS A 59 -11.89 -0.17 -2.55
CA LYS A 59 -11.59 0.81 -1.49
C LYS A 59 -11.57 2.25 -2.03
N MET A 60 -11.03 2.47 -3.22
CA MET A 60 -11.01 3.78 -3.87
C MET A 60 -12.41 4.24 -4.26
N GLU A 61 -13.28 3.31 -4.67
CA GLU A 61 -14.68 3.61 -4.96
C GLU A 61 -15.48 3.93 -3.69
N GLU A 62 -15.27 3.18 -2.60
CA GLU A 62 -15.83 3.49 -1.27
C GLU A 62 -15.40 4.89 -0.80
N LEU A 63 -14.11 5.23 -0.89
CA LEU A 63 -13.61 6.57 -0.54
C LEU A 63 -14.19 7.68 -1.43
N ARG A 64 -14.34 7.45 -2.73
CA ARG A 64 -14.99 8.42 -3.64
C ARG A 64 -16.47 8.62 -3.32
N ARG A 65 -17.14 7.55 -2.89
CA ARG A 65 -18.55 7.61 -2.48
C ARG A 65 -18.70 8.36 -1.17
N GLU A 66 -17.87 8.07 -0.16
CA GLU A 66 -17.84 8.82 1.11
C GLU A 66 -17.51 10.31 0.90
N ALA A 67 -16.63 10.64 -0.05
CA ALA A 67 -16.33 12.02 -0.42
C ALA A 67 -17.51 12.73 -1.10
N ARG A 68 -18.41 12.01 -1.77
CA ARG A 68 -19.65 12.56 -2.38
C ARG A 68 -20.83 12.61 -1.41
N ASP A 69 -20.91 11.64 -0.49
CA ASP A 69 -22.01 11.50 0.46
C ASP A 69 -21.84 12.37 1.72
N LYS A 70 -20.77 13.16 1.83
CA LYS A 70 -20.67 14.23 2.84
C LYS A 70 -21.58 15.38 2.40
N PRO A 71 -22.80 15.53 2.96
CA PRO A 71 -23.61 16.66 2.62
C PRO A 71 -22.91 17.89 3.22
N ARG A 72 -22.86 18.92 2.41
CA ARG A 72 -22.48 20.29 2.75
C ARG A 72 -23.45 20.83 3.82
N ILE A 73 -23.37 20.34 5.05
CA ILE A 73 -24.01 20.94 6.22
C ILE A 73 -22.95 21.75 6.97
N GLU A 74 -22.33 22.72 6.31
CA GLU A 74 -21.73 23.85 7.03
C GLU A 74 -21.88 25.11 6.17
N ALA A 75 -23.08 25.66 6.22
CA ALA A 75 -23.30 27.06 5.89
C ALA A 75 -24.14 27.70 7.00
N ARG A 76 -23.42 28.41 7.88
CA ARG A 76 -23.83 29.59 8.67
C ARG A 76 -24.73 29.38 9.90
N GLY A 77 -24.09 29.51 11.07
CA GLY A 77 -24.75 29.79 12.35
C GLY A 77 -23.76 30.29 13.40
N SER A 78 -23.28 31.53 13.22
CA SER A 78 -22.77 32.47 14.22
C SER A 78 -22.50 31.96 15.65
N GLY A 79 -21.24 32.01 16.09
CA GLY A 79 -20.85 31.84 17.48
C GLY A 79 -19.43 32.36 17.73
N VAL A 80 -19.27 33.68 17.74
CA VAL A 80 -18.10 34.36 18.33
C VAL A 80 -18.00 33.96 19.81
N SER A 81 -16.81 33.53 20.27
CA SER A 81 -16.10 33.98 21.50
C SER A 81 -15.03 32.99 21.97
N GLY A 82 -13.85 33.50 22.35
CA GLY A 82 -12.84 32.85 23.21
C GLY A 82 -11.65 32.26 22.46
N ALA A 83 -10.57 33.01 22.23
CA ALA A 83 -9.45 33.16 23.17
C ALA A 83 -8.81 31.81 23.55
N ASP A 84 -7.67 31.48 22.93
CA ASP A 84 -6.42 31.23 23.68
C ASP A 84 -5.24 31.17 22.70
N ASP A 85 -4.44 32.23 22.76
CA ASP A 85 -3.12 32.39 22.18
C ASP A 85 -2.15 31.57 23.04
N ALA A 86 -1.65 30.44 22.54
CA ALA A 86 -0.53 29.74 23.18
C ALA A 86 0.46 29.25 22.11
N PRO A 87 1.66 29.86 22.02
CA PRO A 87 2.70 29.44 21.10
C PRO A 87 3.26 28.07 21.52
N TRP A 88 3.35 27.15 20.56
CA TRP A 88 4.01 25.86 20.76
C TRP A 88 5.45 26.06 21.25
N PRO A 89 5.94 25.25 22.21
CA PRO A 89 7.35 25.28 22.58
C PRO A 89 8.21 24.76 21.42
N PRO A 90 9.37 25.37 21.11
CA PRO A 90 10.29 24.86 20.11
C PRO A 90 10.92 23.53 20.56
N CYS A 91 11.09 22.61 19.60
CA CYS A 91 11.79 21.34 19.79
C CYS A 91 13.22 21.56 20.34
N PRO A 92 13.68 20.78 21.34
CA PRO A 92 15.08 20.80 21.73
C PRO A 92 15.94 20.10 20.68
N ASP A 93 16.73 20.91 19.97
CA ASP A 93 17.90 20.50 19.19
C ASP A 93 19.07 20.26 20.16
N GLN A 94 19.50 19.01 20.31
CA GLN A 94 20.78 18.68 20.95
C GLN A 94 21.45 17.53 20.18
N GLY A 95 22.24 17.90 19.18
CA GLY A 95 23.33 17.06 18.66
C GLY A 95 24.59 17.21 19.53
N PRO A 96 25.46 16.18 19.59
CA PRO A 96 26.49 16.05 20.62
C PRO A 96 27.65 17.04 20.46
N GLN A 97 28.08 17.61 21.60
CA GLN A 97 29.29 18.40 21.72
C GLN A 97 30.53 17.54 21.46
N SER A 98 31.37 18.02 20.55
CA SER A 98 32.70 17.50 20.26
C SER A 98 33.59 17.52 21.50
N ALA A 99 34.34 16.43 21.69
CA ALA A 99 35.37 16.28 22.69
C ALA A 99 36.65 17.02 22.28
N ASP A 100 37.31 17.65 23.26
CA ASP A 100 38.75 17.94 23.27
C ASP A 100 39.29 17.54 24.65
#